data_AF-A0A661DX23-F1
#
_entry.id   AF-A0A661DX23-F1
#
_cell.length_a   1.000
_cell.length_b   1.000
_cell.length_c   1.000
_cell.angle_alpha   90.00
_cell.angle_beta   90.00
_cell.angle_gamma   90.00
#
_symmetry.space_group_name_H-M   'P 1'
#
loop_
_entity.id
_entity.type
_entity.pdbx_description
1 polymer ?
#
loop_
_entity_poly.entity_id
_entity_poly.type
_entity_poly.pdbx_seq_one_letter_code
_entity_poly.pdbx_strand_id
1 'polypeptide(L)'
;AMMVLVYGARKNSGLFYWLLILVPIALPVFFLLDYAAWLFWYGHNLNAMGAFTVKPFMPTVFGQGKVAQFLTHSYPAIGYGLMMVASVLLGLAALIRRKQQQEEG
;
A
#
# COMPACT_ATOMS: atom_id res chain seq x y z
N ALA A 1 14.54 10.31 -8.96
CA ALA A 1 14.19 9.26 -7.97
C ALA A 1 15.37 8.32 -7.68
N MET A 2 15.85 7.54 -8.66
CA MET A 2 16.85 6.48 -8.40
C MET A 2 18.18 6.99 -7.80
N MET A 3 18.70 8.13 -8.27
CA MET A 3 19.93 8.73 -7.70
C MET A 3 19.79 9.12 -6.22
N VAL A 4 18.59 9.53 -5.78
CA VAL A 4 18.32 9.89 -4.38
C VAL A 4 18.31 8.64 -3.50
N LEU A 5 17.75 7.53 -4.01
CA LEU A 5 17.75 6.24 -3.32
C LEU A 5 19.19 5.73 -3.14
N VAL A 6 19.99 5.77 -4.21
CA VAL A 6 21.41 5.35 -4.16
C VAL A 6 22.22 6.24 -3.21
N TYR A 7 22.03 7.56 -3.28
CA TYR A 7 22.71 8.50 -2.38
C TYR A 7 22.33 8.26 -0.92
N GLY A 8 21.05 8.05 -0.64
CA GLY A 8 20.57 7.74 0.71
C GLY A 8 21.05 6.40 1.26
N ALA A 9 21.23 5.41 0.38
CA ALA A 9 21.79 4.10 0.73
C ALA A 9 23.31 4.14 0.99
N ARG A 10 24.00 5.25 0.68
CA ARG A 10 25.46 5.37 0.86
C ARG A 10 25.87 5.27 2.33
N LYS A 11 25.01 5.73 3.25
CA LYS A 11 25.30 5.71 4.68
C LYS A 11 24.38 4.72 5.38
N ASN A 12 24.97 3.75 6.05
CA ASN A 12 24.26 2.67 6.74
C ASN A 12 23.79 3.08 8.16
N SER A 13 23.55 4.38 8.38
CA SER A 13 23.10 4.97 9.65
C SER A 13 22.45 6.34 9.45
N GLY A 14 21.48 6.67 10.32
CA GLY A 14 20.76 7.96 10.33
C GLY A 14 19.31 7.90 9.82
N LEU A 15 18.61 9.03 9.89
CA LEU A 15 17.18 9.13 9.57
C LEU A 15 16.87 8.73 8.12
N PHE A 16 17.67 9.20 7.16
CA PHE A 16 17.42 8.96 5.73
C PHE A 16 17.53 7.47 5.37
N TYR A 17 18.49 6.75 5.96
CA TYR A 17 18.63 5.31 5.84
C TYR A 17 17.37 4.57 6.34
N TRP A 18 16.89 4.94 7.54
CA TRP A 18 15.69 4.34 8.11
C TRP A 18 14.42 4.68 7.32
N LEU A 19 14.31 5.88 6.73
CA LEU A 19 13.20 6.22 5.84
C LEU A 19 13.16 5.32 4.60
N LEU A 20 14.32 5.00 4.00
CA LEU A 20 14.41 4.09 2.86
C LEU A 20 13.93 2.66 3.18
N ILE A 21 13.92 2.28 4.46
CA ILE A 21 13.47 0.97 4.93
C ILE A 21 12.00 1.02 5.35
N LEU A 22 11.63 2.00 6.18
CA LEU A 22 10.29 2.10 6.76
C LEU A 22 9.22 2.43 5.71
N VAL A 23 9.55 3.24 4.70
CA VAL A 23 8.59 3.60 3.64
C VAL A 23 8.16 2.36 2.84
N PRO A 24 9.06 1.52 2.29
CA PRO A 24 8.66 0.28 1.63
C PRO A 24 7.95 -0.72 2.54
N ILE A 25 8.33 -0.82 3.82
CA ILE A 25 7.63 -1.67 4.80
C ILE A 25 6.16 -1.23 4.94
N ALA A 26 5.90 0.08 4.95
CA ALA A 26 4.56 0.62 5.12
C ALA A 26 3.69 0.57 3.84
N LEU A 27 4.27 0.29 2.67
CA LEU A 27 3.55 0.29 1.39
C LEU A 27 2.29 -0.59 1.36
N PRO A 28 2.24 -1.81 1.93
CA PRO A 28 1.00 -2.59 1.94
C PRO A 28 -0.16 -1.89 2.66
N VAL A 29 0.13 -1.19 3.75
CA VAL A 29 -0.88 -0.44 4.50
C VAL A 29 -1.36 0.75 3.68
N PHE A 30 -0.43 1.54 3.13
CA PHE A 30 -0.78 2.67 2.28
C PHE A 30 -1.59 2.24 1.06
N PHE A 31 -1.24 1.12 0.44
CA PHE A 31 -1.99 0.56 -0.67
C PHE A 31 -3.44 0.25 -0.28
N LEU A 32 -3.69 -0.39 0.87
CA LEU A 32 -5.06 -0.70 1.30
C LEU A 32 -5.88 0.56 1.59
N LEU A 33 -5.25 1.59 2.18
CA LEU A 33 -5.90 2.87 2.44
C LEU A 33 -6.29 3.55 1.13
N ASP A 34 -5.35 3.66 0.19
CA ASP A 34 -5.59 4.30 -1.10
C ASP A 34 -6.63 3.51 -1.91
N TYR A 35 -6.52 2.19 -1.93
CA TYR A 35 -7.48 1.29 -2.56
C TYR A 35 -8.91 1.51 -2.03
N ALA A 36 -9.10 1.57 -0.71
CA ALA A 36 -10.41 1.82 -0.13
C ALA A 36 -10.90 3.26 -0.39
N ALA A 37 -10.00 4.24 -0.33
CA ALA A 37 -10.33 5.65 -0.59
C ALA A 37 -10.81 5.86 -2.03
N TRP A 38 -10.17 5.23 -3.01
CA TRP A 38 -10.59 5.30 -4.41
C TRP A 38 -11.93 4.61 -4.67
N LEU A 39 -12.19 3.46 -4.03
CA LEU A 39 -13.50 2.81 -4.11
C LEU A 39 -14.59 3.73 -3.54
N PHE A 40 -14.34 4.34 -2.38
CA PHE A 40 -15.25 5.30 -1.79
C PHE A 40 -15.50 6.49 -2.72
N TRP A 41 -14.43 7.08 -3.24
CA TRP A 41 -14.51 8.24 -4.14
C TRP A 41 -15.33 7.90 -5.39
N TYR A 42 -15.07 6.76 -6.03
CA TYR A 42 -15.84 6.27 -7.18
C TYR A 42 -17.33 6.17 -6.87
N GLY A 43 -17.70 5.59 -5.72
CA GLY A 43 -19.09 5.43 -5.31
C GLY A 43 -19.83 6.74 -5.00
N HIS A 44 -19.10 7.84 -4.79
CA HIS A 44 -19.66 9.16 -4.47
C HIS A 44 -19.53 10.19 -5.61
N ASN A 45 -18.75 9.88 -6.65
CA ASN A 45 -18.46 10.78 -7.76
C ASN A 45 -18.78 10.13 -9.11
N LEU A 46 -19.90 9.41 -9.18
CA LEU A 46 -20.37 8.84 -10.44
C LEU A 46 -20.73 9.97 -11.42
N ASN A 47 -20.40 9.74 -12.70
CA ASN A 47 -20.67 10.70 -13.75
C ASN A 47 -22.19 10.93 -13.91
N ALA A 48 -22.62 12.19 -13.98
CA ALA A 48 -24.02 12.57 -14.19
C ALA A 48 -24.60 12.06 -15.53
N MET A 49 -23.75 11.83 -16.54
CA MET A 49 -24.11 11.23 -17.83
C MET A 49 -24.00 9.70 -17.83
N GLY A 50 -23.78 9.06 -16.67
CA GLY A 50 -23.72 7.61 -16.56
C GLY A 50 -25.04 6.93 -16.94
N ALA A 51 -24.96 5.69 -17.44
CA ALA A 51 -26.13 4.90 -17.85
C ALA A 51 -27.11 4.58 -16.70
N PHE A 52 -26.66 4.68 -15.45
CA PHE A 52 -27.46 4.41 -14.26
C PHE A 52 -27.26 5.50 -13.21
N THR A 53 -28.35 5.95 -12.62
CA THR A 53 -28.34 6.81 -11.44
C THR A 53 -28.56 5.96 -10.19
N VAL A 54 -27.56 5.88 -9.33
CA VAL A 54 -27.64 5.20 -8.03
C VAL A 54 -27.33 6.18 -6.91
N LYS A 55 -27.88 5.92 -5.73
CA LYS A 55 -27.52 6.69 -4.53
C LYS A 55 -26.02 6.45 -4.23
N PRO A 56 -25.31 7.45 -3.67
CA PRO A 56 -23.94 7.27 -3.22
C PRO A 56 -23.81 6.03 -2.33
N PHE A 57 -22.77 5.24 -2.56
CA PHE A 57 -22.54 3.99 -1.86
C PHE A 57 -21.05 3.74 -1.69
N MET A 58 -20.71 2.76 -0.84
CA MET A 58 -19.34 2.26 -0.68
C MET A 58 -19.22 0.93 -1.41
N PRO A 59 -18.41 0.82 -2.48
CA PRO A 59 -18.08 -0.47 -3.05
C PRO A 59 -17.41 -1.38 -2.03
N THR A 60 -17.66 -2.69 -2.13
CA THR A 60 -17.05 -3.70 -1.25
C THR A 60 -15.54 -3.68 -1.41
N VAL A 61 -14.79 -3.42 -0.33
CA VAL A 61 -13.31 -3.39 -0.38
C VAL A 61 -12.74 -4.78 -0.64
N PHE A 62 -13.19 -5.78 0.12
CA PHE A 62 -12.76 -7.17 -0.02
C PHE A 62 -13.96 -8.08 -0.15
N GLY A 63 -13.92 -9.01 -1.11
CA GLY A 63 -14.99 -9.98 -1.28
C GLY A 63 -15.85 -9.74 -2.50
N GLN A 64 -17.05 -10.32 -2.41
CA GLN A 64 -18.08 -10.17 -3.41
C GLN A 64 -19.07 -9.11 -2.93
N GLY A 65 -19.32 -8.13 -3.78
CA GLY A 65 -20.32 -7.09 -3.59
C GLY A 65 -21.39 -7.16 -4.66
N LYS A 66 -22.46 -6.39 -4.47
CA LYS A 66 -23.49 -6.21 -5.49
C LYS A 66 -23.75 -4.71 -5.65
N VAL A 67 -23.64 -4.24 -6.88
CA VAL A 67 -23.93 -2.85 -7.26
C VAL A 67 -24.99 -2.88 -8.35
N ALA A 68 -26.18 -2.39 -8.01
CA ALA A 68 -27.38 -2.57 -8.84
C ALA A 68 -27.60 -4.05 -9.22
N GLN A 69 -27.53 -4.38 -10.51
CA GLN A 69 -27.69 -5.76 -11.01
C GLN A 69 -26.35 -6.49 -11.23
N PHE A 70 -25.22 -5.84 -10.96
CA PHE A 70 -23.90 -6.40 -11.21
C PHE A 70 -23.27 -6.93 -9.91
N LEU A 71 -22.60 -8.08 -10.03
CA LEU A 71 -21.72 -8.61 -9.00
C LEU A 71 -20.33 -7.98 -9.17
N THR A 72 -19.71 -7.61 -8.05
CA THR A 72 -18.36 -7.03 -8.03
C THR A 72 -17.44 -7.96 -7.26
N HIS A 73 -16.31 -8.33 -7.85
CA HIS A 73 -15.27 -9.11 -7.17
C HIS A 73 -14.10 -8.19 -6.85
N SER A 74 -13.83 -8.02 -5.56
CA SER A 74 -12.87 -7.03 -5.08
C SER A 74 -11.80 -7.70 -4.23
N TYR A 75 -10.61 -7.86 -4.80
CA TYR A 75 -9.44 -8.38 -4.11
C TYR A 75 -8.16 -7.79 -4.69
N PRO A 76 -7.17 -7.44 -3.86
CA PRO A 76 -5.83 -7.14 -4.34
C PRO A 76 -5.26 -8.34 -5.10
N ALA A 77 -4.65 -8.06 -6.26
CA ALA A 77 -4.03 -9.08 -7.09
C ALA A 77 -2.66 -9.53 -6.52
N ILE A 78 -1.98 -10.42 -7.26
CA ILE A 78 -0.69 -11.01 -6.85
C ILE A 78 0.38 -9.97 -6.45
N GLY A 79 0.37 -8.78 -7.06
CA GLY A 79 1.30 -7.70 -6.72
C GLY A 79 1.21 -7.28 -5.24
N TYR A 80 0.02 -7.29 -4.66
CA TYR A 80 -0.17 -7.02 -3.22
C TYR A 80 0.46 -8.12 -2.35
N GLY A 81 0.29 -9.39 -2.74
CA GLY A 81 0.94 -10.51 -2.07
C GLY A 81 2.46 -10.41 -2.09
N LEU A 82 3.04 -10.10 -3.26
CA LEU A 82 4.49 -9.87 -3.39
C LEU A 82 4.96 -8.69 -2.53
N MET A 83 4.19 -7.62 -2.47
CA MET A 83 4.47 -6.45 -1.64
C MET A 83 4.42 -6.78 -0.13
N MET A 84 3.47 -7.61 0.31
CA MET A 84 3.41 -8.11 1.69
C MET A 84 4.65 -8.93 2.04
N VAL A 85 5.04 -9.87 1.17
CA VAL A 85 6.25 -10.69 1.38
C VAL A 85 7.50 -9.81 1.45
N ALA A 86 7.64 -8.85 0.53
CA ALA A 86 8.76 -7.91 0.53
C ALA A 86 8.81 -7.08 1.82
N SER A 87 7.66 -6.58 2.29
CA SER A 87 7.56 -5.82 3.54
C SER A 87 7.98 -6.65 4.75
N VAL A 88 7.53 -7.91 4.85
CA VAL A 88 7.95 -8.83 5.93
C VAL A 88 9.45 -9.10 5.89
N LEU A 89 9.99 -9.46 4.72
CA LEU A 89 11.42 -9.73 4.57
C LEU A 89 12.28 -8.52 4.92
N LEU A 90 11.88 -7.33 4.46
CA LEU A 90 12.57 -6.09 4.77
C LEU A 90 12.45 -5.72 6.25
N GLY A 91 11.30 -5.97 6.89
CA GLY A 91 11.11 -5.80 8.32
C GLY A 91 12.04 -6.70 9.14
N LEU A 92 12.18 -7.97 8.76
CA LEU A 92 13.12 -8.89 9.41
C LEU A 92 14.57 -8.42 9.23
N ALA A 93 14.97 -8.04 8.01
CA ALA A 93 16.30 -7.50 7.74
C ALA A 93 16.59 -6.22 8.56
N ALA A 94 15.59 -5.35 8.70
CA ALA A 94 15.67 -4.14 9.48
C ALA A 94 15.87 -4.41 10.99
N LEU A 95 15.19 -5.43 11.54
CA LEU A 95 15.37 -5.84 12.94
C LEU A 95 16.77 -6.40 13.19
N ILE A 96 17.27 -7.26 12.28
CA ILE A 96 18.64 -7.79 12.35
C ILE A 96 19.65 -6.64 12.31
N ARG A 97 19.46 -5.69 11.40
CA ARG A 97 20.35 -4.52 11.27
C ARG A 97 20.35 -3.66 12.53
N ARG A 98 19.17 -3.43 13.13
CA ARG A 98 19.04 -2.67 14.37
C ARG A 98 19.82 -3.32 15.50
N LYS A 99 19.78 -4.64 15.60
CA LYS A 99 20.52 -5.40 16.61
C LYS A 99 22.04 -5.26 16.40
N GLN A 100 22.53 -5.40 15.17
CA GLN A 100 23.95 -5.21 14.85
C GLN A 100 24.46 -3.81 15.23
N GLN A 101 23.67 -2.76 14.94
CA GLN A 101 24.04 -1.38 15.30
C GLN A 101 24.08 -1.13 16.81
N GLN A 102 23.35 -1.91 17.61
CA GLN A 102 23.40 -1.85 19.08
C GLN A 102 24.60 -2.60 19.66
N GLU A 103 25.10 -3.62 18.96
CA GLU A 103 26.28 -4.40 19.39
C GLU A 103 27.61 -3.73 18.98
N GLU A 104 27.60 -2.93 17.90
CA GLU A 104 28.78 -2.21 17.37
C GLU A 104 29.03 -0.84 18.04
N GLY A 105 28.07 -0.31 18.79
CA GLY A 105 28.13 1.02 19.44
C GLY A 105 28.33 0.94 20.94
#